data_AF-A0A7C4Y9F6-F1
#
_entry.id   AF-A0A7C4Y9F6-F1
#
_cell.length_a   1.000
_cell.length_b   1.000
_cell.length_c   1.000
_cell.angle_alpha   90.00
_cell.angle_beta   90.00
_cell.angle_gamma   90.00
#
_symmetry.space_group_name_H-M   'P 1'
#
loop_
_entity.id
_entity.type
_entity.pdbx_description
1 polymer ?
#
loop_
_entity_poly.entity_id
_entity_poly.type
_entity_poly.pdbx_seq_one_letter_code
_entity_poly.pdbx_strand_id
1 'polypeptide(L)'
;MYHKLNEFRYNAKNGKNYIIYFLKFWKGEDYFVKYQIRTQEKDFFWFGRISLERVLMDLKLDEKEIKKLSELELDIKIEEHLRNLFIAVMIKGLDNGYEEPDTEFVFYKEPFVFKRKWEGK
;
A
#
# COMPACT_ATOMS: atom_id res chain seq x y z
N MET A 1 -13.83 -7.95 14.64
CA MET A 1 -13.02 -6.86 14.04
C MET A 1 -13.19 -6.97 12.53
N TYR A 2 -13.72 -5.95 11.86
CA TYR A 2 -14.08 -6.03 10.43
C TYR A 2 -12.80 -6.06 9.59
N HIS A 3 -12.42 -7.23 9.06
CA HIS A 3 -11.38 -7.34 8.04
C HIS A 3 -11.87 -6.62 6.78
N LYS A 4 -11.43 -5.38 6.59
CA LYS A 4 -11.64 -4.60 5.36
C LYS A 4 -11.17 -5.46 4.17
N LEU A 5 -12.16 -5.90 3.40
CA LEU A 5 -12.12 -6.45 2.04
C LEU A 5 -10.73 -6.87 1.55
N ASN A 6 -10.44 -8.17 1.67
CA ASN A 6 -9.31 -8.80 0.98
C ASN A 6 -9.45 -8.68 -0.55
N GLU A 7 -10.65 -8.39 -1.06
CA GLU A 7 -10.98 -8.14 -2.46
C GLU A 7 -11.87 -6.89 -2.54
N PHE A 8 -11.58 -5.96 -3.46
CA PHE A 8 -12.56 -4.97 -3.87
C PHE A 8 -12.60 -4.79 -5.38
N ARG A 9 -13.78 -4.48 -5.90
CA ARG A 9 -14.02 -4.20 -7.31
C ARG A 9 -13.99 -2.71 -7.54
N TYR A 10 -13.33 -2.29 -8.61
CA TYR A 10 -13.13 -0.88 -8.91
C TYR A 10 -13.35 -0.61 -10.39
N ASN A 11 -14.24 0.33 -10.70
CA ASN A 11 -14.49 0.81 -12.05
C ASN A 11 -13.71 2.13 -12.20
N ALA A 12 -12.65 2.12 -12.99
CA ALA A 12 -11.80 3.29 -13.17
C ALA A 12 -12.41 4.27 -14.16
N LYS A 13 -12.00 5.54 -14.09
CA LYS A 13 -12.46 6.62 -15.00
C LYS A 13 -12.11 6.38 -16.47
N ASN A 14 -11.15 5.52 -16.76
CA ASN A 14 -10.81 5.09 -18.11
C ASN A 14 -11.79 4.03 -18.68
N GLY A 15 -12.81 3.62 -17.92
CA GLY A 15 -13.81 2.65 -18.33
C GLY A 15 -13.44 1.18 -18.08
N LYS A 16 -12.24 0.89 -17.55
CA LYS A 16 -11.83 -0.47 -17.19
C LYS A 16 -12.32 -0.87 -15.80
N ASN A 17 -12.63 -2.16 -15.67
CA ASN A 17 -13.00 -2.77 -14.40
C ASN A 17 -11.84 -3.58 -13.85
N TYR A 18 -11.52 -3.36 -12.59
CA TYR A 18 -10.44 -4.02 -11.87
C TYR A 18 -11.01 -4.79 -10.68
N ILE A 19 -10.44 -5.95 -10.40
CA ILE A 19 -10.60 -6.64 -9.13
C ILE A 19 -9.26 -6.61 -8.41
N ILE A 20 -9.23 -6.01 -7.23
CA ILE A 20 -8.01 -5.70 -6.49
C ILE A 20 -7.99 -6.53 -5.21
N TYR A 21 -6.97 -7.36 -5.07
CA TYR A 21 -6.77 -8.27 -3.96
C TYR A 21 -5.60 -7.82 -3.08
N PHE A 22 -5.86 -7.65 -1.79
CA PHE A 22 -4.78 -7.56 -0.83
C PHE A 22 -4.21 -8.96 -0.58
N LEU A 23 -2.91 -9.13 -0.82
CA LEU A 23 -2.26 -10.44 -0.68
C LEU A 23 -1.50 -10.58 0.63
N LYS A 24 -0.68 -9.58 0.97
CA LYS A 24 0.26 -9.72 2.08
C LYS A 24 0.68 -8.36 2.63
N PHE A 25 0.85 -8.30 3.94
CA PHE A 25 1.64 -7.32 4.65
C PHE A 25 2.85 -8.01 5.29
N TRP A 26 4.02 -7.37 5.27
CA TRP A 26 5.20 -7.87 5.98
C TRP A 26 6.16 -6.73 6.33
N LYS A 27 7.03 -7.02 7.29
CA LYS A 27 8.07 -6.12 7.80
C LYS A 27 9.45 -6.68 7.42
N GLY A 28 10.30 -5.82 6.86
CA GLY A 28 11.74 -6.02 6.70
C GLY A 28 12.47 -4.87 7.39
N GLU A 29 13.37 -4.18 6.68
CA GLU A 29 13.84 -2.85 7.11
C GLU A 29 12.71 -1.81 7.10
N ASP A 30 11.78 -1.97 6.16
CA ASP A 30 10.56 -1.16 6.01
C ASP A 30 9.31 -2.03 6.04
N TYR A 31 8.15 -1.40 5.92
CA TYR A 31 6.86 -2.06 5.88
C TYR A 31 6.33 -2.16 4.46
N PHE A 32 5.80 -3.32 4.11
CA PHE A 32 5.43 -3.65 2.75
C PHE A 32 4.00 -4.16 2.67
N VAL A 33 3.33 -3.82 1.56
CA VAL A 33 2.08 -4.44 1.13
C VAL A 33 2.20 -4.92 -0.31
N LYS A 34 1.56 -6.05 -0.62
CA LYS A 34 1.43 -6.59 -1.97
C LYS A 34 -0.03 -6.70 -2.34
N TYR A 35 -0.35 -6.22 -3.55
CA TYR A 35 -1.67 -6.35 -4.15
C TYR A 35 -1.59 -7.06 -5.50
N GLN A 36 -2.58 -7.89 -5.79
CA GLN A 36 -2.85 -8.39 -7.14
C GLN A 36 -4.01 -7.58 -7.74
N ILE A 37 -3.85 -7.16 -8.98
CA ILE A 37 -4.84 -6.38 -9.71
C ILE A 37 -5.19 -7.20 -10.95
N ARG A 38 -6.47 -7.52 -11.09
CA ARG A 38 -6.99 -8.35 -12.17
C ARG A 38 -7.89 -7.54 -13.09
N THR A 39 -7.71 -7.74 -14.38
CA THR A 39 -8.59 -7.25 -15.44
C THR A 39 -9.15 -8.45 -16.20
N GLN A 40 -9.96 -8.22 -17.24
CA GLN A 40 -10.37 -9.31 -18.13
C GLN A 40 -9.22 -9.89 -18.95
N GLU A 41 -8.18 -9.08 -19.21
CA GLU A 41 -7.09 -9.42 -20.15
C GLU A 41 -5.87 -9.98 -19.44
N LYS A 42 -5.59 -9.51 -18.22
CA LYS A 42 -4.35 -9.82 -17.50
C LYS A 42 -4.48 -9.61 -15.99
N ASP A 43 -3.55 -10.24 -15.29
CA ASP A 43 -3.27 -10.01 -13.88
C ASP A 43 -1.88 -9.35 -13.74
N PHE A 44 -1.73 -8.46 -12.77
CA PHE A 44 -0.44 -7.86 -12.42
C PHE A 44 -0.36 -7.55 -10.92
N PHE A 45 0.86 -7.31 -10.43
CA PHE A 45 1.12 -7.06 -9.02
C PHE A 45 1.69 -5.67 -8.80
N TRP A 46 1.21 -4.99 -7.77
CA TRP A 46 1.78 -3.74 -7.28
C TRP A 46 2.14 -3.86 -5.80
N PHE A 47 3.17 -3.11 -5.42
CA PHE A 47 3.81 -3.14 -4.12
C PHE A 47 3.81 -1.74 -3.51
N GLY A 48 3.48 -1.64 -2.23
CA GLY A 48 3.64 -0.42 -1.44
C GLY A 48 4.71 -0.65 -0.39
N ARG A 49 5.66 0.29 -0.26
CA ARG A 49 6.71 0.27 0.77
C ARG A 49 6.67 1.57 1.55
N ILE A 50 6.64 1.52 2.87
CA ILE A 50 6.69 2.72 3.72
C ILE A 50 7.73 2.55 4.82
N SER A 51 8.49 3.62 5.05
CA SER A 51 9.42 3.68 6.17
C SER A 51 8.68 3.94 7.48
N LEU A 52 9.21 3.42 8.60
CA LEU A 52 8.65 3.70 9.92
C LEU A 52 8.55 5.22 10.15
N GLU A 53 9.62 5.95 9.86
CA GLU A 53 9.69 7.41 9.99
C GLU A 53 8.55 8.12 9.26
N ARG A 54 8.23 7.67 8.04
CA ARG A 54 7.13 8.24 7.27
C ARG A 54 5.77 7.96 7.92
N VAL A 55 5.54 6.73 8.40
CA VAL A 55 4.27 6.40 9.07
C VAL A 55 4.09 7.24 10.33
N LEU A 56 5.13 7.36 11.16
CA LEU A 56 5.08 8.15 12.39
C LEU A 56 4.75 9.62 12.10
N MET A 57 5.33 10.18 11.03
CA MET A 57 5.01 11.53 10.57
C MET A 57 3.54 11.64 10.10
N ASP A 58 3.07 10.71 9.27
CA ASP A 58 1.70 10.74 8.73
C ASP A 58 0.65 10.57 9.84
N LEU A 59 0.89 9.67 10.79
CA LEU A 59 0.01 9.39 11.92
C LEU A 59 0.17 10.39 13.07
N LYS A 60 1.13 11.31 12.98
CA LYS A 60 1.47 12.31 14.01
C LYS A 60 1.72 11.69 15.38
N LEU A 61 2.36 10.52 15.41
CA LEU A 61 2.67 9.80 16.64
C LEU A 61 3.93 10.38 17.28
N ASP A 62 3.81 10.85 18.51
CA ASP A 62 4.97 11.30 19.30
C ASP A 62 5.64 10.12 20.04
N GLU A 63 6.84 10.36 20.61
CA GLU A 63 7.57 9.32 21.35
C GLU A 63 6.78 8.74 22.54
N LYS A 64 5.90 9.53 23.18
CA LYS A 64 5.12 9.07 24.34
C LYS A 64 3.99 8.15 23.90
N GLU A 65 3.39 8.41 22.75
CA GLU A 65 2.38 7.55 22.15
C GLU A 65 2.99 6.23 21.67
N ILE A 66 4.15 6.28 21.00
CA ILE A 66 4.86 5.09 20.55
C ILE A 66 5.22 4.18 21.73
N LYS A 67 5.71 4.75 22.84
CA LYS A 67 6.07 3.99 24.05
C LYS A 67 4.88 3.29 24.74
N LYS A 68 3.64 3.69 24.44
CA LYS A 68 2.42 3.05 24.98
C LYS A 68 1.93 1.89 24.12
N LEU A 69 2.41 1.78 22.89
CA LEU A 69 2.00 0.72 21.97
C LEU A 69 2.92 -0.48 22.13
N SER A 70 2.34 -1.67 22.18
CA SER A 70 3.07 -2.90 21.88
C SER A 70 3.53 -2.90 20.42
N GLU A 71 4.54 -3.72 20.10
CA GLU A 71 5.00 -3.88 18.72
C GLU A 71 3.87 -4.34 17.79
N LEU A 72 3.00 -5.25 18.26
CA LEU A 72 1.85 -5.72 17.49
C LEU A 72 0.84 -4.60 17.20
N GLU A 73 0.53 -3.76 18.17
CA GLU A 73 -0.39 -2.63 17.96
C GLU A 73 0.18 -1.59 16.99
N LEU A 74 1.49 -1.36 17.05
CA LEU A 74 2.18 -0.50 16.11
C LEU A 74 2.12 -1.07 14.69
N ASP A 75 2.44 -2.35 14.52
CA ASP A 75 2.41 -3.01 13.21
C ASP A 75 0.99 -3.03 12.61
N ILE A 76 -0.05 -3.25 13.42
CA ILE A 76 -1.46 -3.15 12.96
C ILE A 76 -1.78 -1.73 12.47
N LYS A 77 -1.39 -0.69 13.22
CA LYS A 77 -1.61 0.71 12.80
C LYS A 77 -0.87 1.03 11.50
N ILE A 78 0.35 0.52 11.35
CA ILE A 78 1.15 0.72 10.15
C ILE A 78 0.52 -0.01 8.95
N GLU A 79 0.08 -1.26 9.12
CA GLU A 79 -0.64 -1.99 8.08
C GLU A 79 -1.87 -1.22 7.60
N GLU A 80 -2.73 -0.79 8.53
CA GLU A 80 -3.96 -0.06 8.20
C GLU A 80 -3.66 1.25 7.46
N HIS A 81 -2.66 2.01 7.94
CA HIS A 81 -2.22 3.25 7.28
C HIS A 81 -1.72 2.99 5.86
N LEU A 82 -0.78 2.05 5.71
CA LEU A 82 -0.19 1.72 4.43
C LEU A 82 -1.22 1.21 3.44
N ARG A 83 -2.16 0.35 3.87
CA ARG A 83 -3.24 -0.15 3.00
C ARG A 83 -4.13 0.97 2.50
N ASN A 84 -4.56 1.89 3.38
CA ASN A 84 -5.41 3.02 2.98
C ASN A 84 -4.66 3.97 2.02
N LEU A 85 -3.42 4.33 2.36
CA LEU A 85 -2.57 5.19 1.52
C LEU A 85 -2.35 4.56 0.15
N PHE A 86 -2.03 3.27 0.13
CA PHE A 86 -1.72 2.57 -1.10
C PHE A 86 -2.96 2.40 -1.98
N ILE A 87 -4.13 2.09 -1.42
CA ILE A 87 -5.39 2.06 -2.20
C ILE A 87 -5.66 3.39 -2.88
N ALA A 88 -5.44 4.53 -2.21
CA ALA A 88 -5.62 5.85 -2.83
C ALA A 88 -4.66 6.06 -4.02
N VAL A 89 -3.40 5.64 -3.89
CA VAL A 89 -2.41 5.68 -4.98
C VAL A 89 -2.80 4.74 -6.12
N MET A 90 -3.24 3.52 -5.81
CA MET A 90 -3.66 2.54 -6.81
C MET A 90 -4.84 3.06 -7.62
N ILE A 91 -5.89 3.55 -6.94
CA ILE A 91 -7.07 4.15 -7.60
C ILE A 91 -6.64 5.27 -8.56
N LYS A 92 -5.78 6.18 -8.11
CA LYS A 92 -5.28 7.27 -8.96
C LYS A 92 -4.48 6.73 -10.15
N GLY A 93 -3.65 5.70 -9.96
CA GLY A 93 -2.90 5.08 -11.05
C GLY A 93 -3.81 4.44 -12.09
N LEU A 94 -4.78 3.64 -11.64
CA LEU A 94 -5.74 2.95 -12.51
C LEU A 94 -6.66 3.93 -13.26
N ASP A 95 -7.09 5.01 -12.60
CA ASP A 95 -7.83 6.12 -13.25
C ASP A 95 -7.05 6.71 -14.44
N ASN A 96 -5.72 6.75 -14.36
CA ASN A 96 -4.83 7.25 -15.43
C ASN A 96 -4.37 6.14 -16.40
N GLY A 97 -4.87 4.91 -16.26
CA GLY A 97 -4.52 3.79 -17.15
C GLY A 97 -3.16 3.13 -16.87
N TYR A 98 -2.56 3.36 -15.70
CA TYR A 98 -1.32 2.69 -15.31
C TYR A 98 -1.57 1.23 -14.97
N GLU A 99 -0.82 0.34 -15.61
CA GLU A 99 -0.92 -1.11 -15.45
C GLU A 99 0.45 -1.77 -15.59
N GLU A 100 1.53 -1.05 -15.29
CA GLU A 100 2.88 -1.61 -15.39
C GLU A 100 3.06 -2.68 -14.29
N PRO A 101 3.36 -3.94 -14.67
CA PRO A 101 3.50 -5.02 -13.71
C PRO A 101 4.72 -4.79 -12.82
N ASP A 102 4.66 -5.38 -11.62
CA ASP A 102 5.75 -5.37 -10.65
C ASP A 102 6.21 -3.95 -10.31
N THR A 103 5.26 -3.04 -10.15
CA THR A 103 5.54 -1.66 -9.75
C THR A 103 5.55 -1.54 -8.23
N GLU A 104 6.58 -0.88 -7.69
CA GLU A 104 6.70 -0.51 -6.28
C GLU A 104 6.53 1.01 -6.11
N PHE A 105 5.65 1.39 -5.19
CA PHE A 105 5.50 2.77 -4.72
C PHE A 105 6.10 2.89 -3.33
N VAL A 106 7.10 3.76 -3.21
CA VAL A 106 7.89 3.93 -1.99
C VAL A 106 7.52 5.26 -1.33
N PHE A 107 7.10 5.18 -0.07
CA PHE A 107 6.63 6.28 0.77
C PHE A 107 7.65 6.59 1.87
N TYR A 108 8.55 7.54 1.60
CA TYR A 108 9.62 7.93 2.52
C TYR A 108 9.39 9.34 3.05
N LYS A 109 10.24 9.78 3.98
CA LYS A 109 10.24 11.18 4.44
C LYS A 109 10.57 12.12 3.29
N GLU A 110 11.67 11.85 2.57
CA GLU A 110 12.06 12.57 1.35
C GLU A 110 12.79 11.63 0.36
N PRO A 111 12.40 11.58 -0.93
CA PRO A 111 11.20 12.18 -1.51
C PRO A 111 9.92 11.53 -0.95
N PHE A 112 8.84 12.31 -0.85
CA PHE A 112 7.61 11.85 -0.22
C PHE A 112 7.01 10.61 -0.88
N VAL A 113 7.09 10.50 -2.21
CA VAL A 113 6.67 9.30 -2.95
C VAL A 113 7.53 9.16 -4.20
N PHE A 114 7.99 7.95 -4.50
CA PHE A 114 8.53 7.63 -5.82
C PHE A 114 8.07 6.24 -6.29
N LYS A 115 8.05 6.05 -7.61
CA LYS A 115 7.67 4.81 -8.28
C LYS A 115 8.92 4.16 -8.87
N ARG A 116 9.11 2.85 -8.67
CA ARG A 116 10.17 2.06 -9.31
C ARG A 116 9.68 0.66 -9.67
N LYS A 117 10.50 -0.12 -10.38
CA LYS A 117 10.25 -1.54 -10.59
C LYS A 117 10.62 -2.33 -9.34
N TRP A 118 9.81 -3.30 -8.97
CA TRP A 118 10.05 -4.23 -7.87
C TRP A 118 11.17 -5.20 -8.24
N GLU A 119 12.14 -5.37 -7.33
CA GLU A 119 13.34 -6.19 -7.55
C GLU A 119 13.35 -7.49 -6.74
N GLY A 120 12.27 -7.83 -6.01
CA GLY A 120 12.16 -9.13 -5.34
C GLY A 120 12.86 -9.29 -3.99
N LYS A 121 13.03 -8.20 -3.22
CA LYS A 121 13.69 -8.25 -1.91
C LYS A 121 12.72 -8.61 -0.77
#